data_AF-A0A2E6PX42-F1
#
_entry.id   AF-A0A2E6PX42-F1
#
_cell.length_a   1.000
_cell.length_b   1.000
_cell.length_c   1.000
_cell.angle_alpha   90.00
_cell.angle_beta   90.00
_cell.angle_gamma   90.00
#
_symmetry.space_group_name_H-M   'P 1'
#
loop_
_entity.id
_entity.type
_entity.pdbx_description
1 polymer ?
#
loop_
_entity_poly.entity_id
_entity_poly.type
_entity_poly.pdbx_seq_one_letter_code
_entity_poly.pdbx_strand_id
1 'polypeptide(L)'
;MLGLGIGEAAAGIAMIRASVSFIKENISTAKDIGEIAEHIDNLFVGQSKINKQSKMVPGQFSIGAIARETVDAKLAAEHLYQVSVLVDQRFGHGTWKGILAERQKRIKDFKDREAKEARRKAQARKEMWNDAKLIIYIVGGSIVLVVGVLGYITFVD
;
A
#
# COMPACT_ATOMS: atom_id res chain seq x y z
N MET A 1 14.05 -17.83 -13.75
CA MET A 1 12.99 -17.25 -12.88
C MET A 1 11.91 -16.51 -13.69
N LEU A 2 11.23 -17.18 -14.63
CA LEU A 2 10.18 -16.56 -15.48
C LEU A 2 8.75 -17.05 -15.15
N GLY A 3 8.59 -17.96 -14.18
CA GLY A 3 7.31 -18.60 -13.85
C GLY A 3 6.58 -18.02 -12.63
N LEU A 4 7.23 -17.17 -11.82
CA LEU A 4 6.65 -16.70 -10.55
C LEU A 4 5.42 -15.79 -10.78
N GLY A 5 5.47 -14.87 -11.75
CA GLY A 5 4.34 -13.98 -12.04
C GLY A 5 3.11 -14.71 -12.58
N ILE A 6 3.30 -15.59 -13.58
CA ILE A 6 2.20 -16.33 -14.23
C ILE A 6 1.50 -17.29 -13.24
N GLY A 7 2.27 -17.94 -12.36
CA GLY A 7 1.71 -18.77 -11.29
C GLY A 7 0.89 -17.97 -10.29
N GLU A 8 1.34 -16.76 -9.94
CA GLU A 8 0.62 -15.88 -9.01
C GLU A 8 -0.72 -15.37 -9.56
N ALA A 9 -0.80 -14.95 -10.84
CA ALA A 9 -2.10 -14.57 -11.40
C ALA A 9 -3.01 -15.77 -11.64
N ALA A 10 -2.48 -16.92 -12.06
CA ALA A 10 -3.31 -18.14 -12.17
C ALA A 10 -3.93 -18.51 -10.81
N ALA A 11 -3.15 -18.44 -9.73
CA ALA A 11 -3.64 -18.61 -8.37
C ALA A 11 -4.65 -17.51 -7.98
N GLY A 12 -4.43 -16.27 -8.42
CA GLY A 12 -5.36 -15.15 -8.23
C GLY A 12 -6.72 -15.40 -8.90
N ILE A 13 -6.73 -15.84 -10.15
CA ILE A 13 -7.96 -16.14 -10.90
C ILE A 13 -8.70 -17.33 -10.28
N ALA A 14 -7.98 -18.38 -9.88
CA ALA A 14 -8.59 -19.52 -9.20
C ALA A 14 -9.28 -19.11 -7.89
N MET A 15 -8.60 -18.28 -7.09
CA MET A 15 -9.15 -17.71 -5.86
C MET A 15 -10.39 -16.84 -6.11
N ILE A 16 -10.37 -16.01 -7.16
CA ILE A 16 -11.53 -15.20 -7.55
C ILE A 16 -12.71 -16.10 -7.92
N ARG A 17 -12.49 -17.08 -8.79
CA ARG A 17 -13.54 -18.00 -9.25
C ARG A 17 -14.17 -18.76 -8.08
N ALA A 18 -13.34 -19.33 -7.20
CA ALA A 18 -13.82 -20.02 -6.01
C ALA A 18 -14.67 -19.12 -5.11
N SER A 19 -14.22 -17.87 -4.91
CA SER A 19 -14.95 -16.90 -4.10
C SER A 19 -16.28 -16.48 -4.74
N VAL A 20 -16.31 -16.26 -6.06
CA VAL A 20 -17.57 -15.94 -6.77
C VAL A 20 -18.55 -17.10 -6.68
N SER A 21 -18.11 -18.34 -6.88
CA SER A 21 -18.98 -19.52 -6.78
C SER A 21 -19.56 -19.65 -5.38
N PHE A 22 -18.73 -19.57 -4.35
CA PHE A 22 -19.18 -19.63 -2.96
C PHE A 22 -20.20 -18.53 -2.65
N ILE A 23 -19.92 -17.28 -3.06
CA ILE A 23 -20.85 -16.17 -2.86
C ILE A 23 -22.17 -16.44 -3.59
N LYS A 24 -22.14 -16.88 -4.85
CA LYS A 24 -23.37 -17.19 -5.61
C LYS A 24 -24.22 -18.27 -4.92
N GLU A 25 -23.57 -19.29 -4.37
CA GLU A 25 -24.25 -20.42 -3.71
C GLU A 25 -24.83 -20.04 -2.34
N ASN A 26 -24.15 -19.17 -1.58
CA ASN A 26 -24.49 -18.89 -0.18
C ASN A 26 -25.16 -17.53 0.05
N ILE A 27 -25.11 -16.60 -0.91
CA ILE A 27 -25.63 -15.23 -0.69
C ILE A 27 -27.14 -15.18 -0.48
N SER A 28 -27.88 -16.14 -1.03
CA SER A 28 -29.33 -16.24 -0.85
C SER A 28 -29.71 -16.66 0.59
N THR A 29 -28.86 -17.46 1.24
CA THR A 29 -29.07 -17.95 2.60
C THR A 29 -28.37 -17.11 3.66
N ALA A 30 -27.34 -16.35 3.27
CA ALA A 30 -26.58 -15.49 4.16
C ALA A 30 -27.50 -14.48 4.85
N LYS A 31 -27.44 -14.43 6.19
CA LYS A 31 -28.23 -13.51 7.01
C LYS A 31 -27.51 -12.17 7.18
N ASP A 32 -26.19 -12.21 7.19
CA ASP A 32 -25.33 -11.03 7.24
C ASP A 32 -24.17 -11.12 6.25
N ILE A 33 -23.56 -9.97 5.99
CA ILE A 33 -22.44 -9.85 5.06
C ILE A 33 -21.17 -10.56 5.58
N GLY A 34 -21.09 -10.80 6.89
CA GLY A 34 -19.96 -11.46 7.56
C GLY A 34 -19.78 -12.90 7.09
N GLU A 35 -20.88 -13.61 6.84
CA GLU A 35 -20.86 -15.00 6.32
C GLU A 35 -20.14 -15.12 4.96
N ILE A 36 -20.10 -14.05 4.17
CA ILE A 36 -19.40 -14.01 2.88
C ILE A 36 -18.21 -13.05 2.86
N ALA A 37 -17.90 -12.40 3.98
CA ALA A 37 -16.88 -11.34 4.04
C ALA A 37 -15.47 -11.85 3.72
N GLU A 38 -15.11 -13.04 4.22
CA GLU A 38 -13.81 -13.67 3.92
C GLU A 38 -13.64 -13.91 2.40
N HIS A 39 -14.71 -14.35 1.73
CA HIS A 39 -14.69 -14.57 0.29
C HIS A 39 -14.66 -13.26 -0.51
N ILE A 40 -15.31 -12.20 0.00
CA ILE A 40 -15.18 -10.85 -0.57
C ILE A 40 -13.72 -10.38 -0.47
N ASP A 41 -13.06 -10.58 0.68
CA ASP A 41 -11.65 -10.24 0.84
C ASP A 41 -10.74 -11.08 -0.08
N ASN A 42 -11.02 -12.37 -0.24
CA ASN A 42 -10.32 -13.24 -1.18
C ASN A 42 -10.43 -12.77 -2.64
N LEU A 43 -11.57 -12.19 -3.05
CA LEU A 43 -11.68 -11.55 -4.38
C LEU A 43 -10.68 -10.40 -4.54
N PHE A 44 -10.54 -9.54 -3.53
CA PHE A 44 -9.60 -8.41 -3.57
C PHE A 44 -8.14 -8.87 -3.50
N VAL A 45 -7.85 -9.93 -2.73
CA VAL A 45 -6.53 -10.56 -2.69
C VAL A 45 -6.17 -11.14 -4.05
N GLY A 46 -7.09 -11.88 -4.68
CA GLY A 46 -6.91 -12.43 -6.03
C GLY A 46 -6.68 -11.33 -7.07
N GLN A 47 -7.48 -10.26 -7.04
CA GLN A 47 -7.29 -9.09 -7.89
C GLN A 47 -5.92 -8.44 -7.68
N SER A 48 -5.46 -8.33 -6.43
CA SER A 48 -4.14 -7.80 -6.12
C SER A 48 -3.01 -8.68 -6.68
N LYS A 49 -3.16 -10.00 -6.71
CA LYS A 49 -2.16 -10.92 -7.28
C LYS A 49 -2.05 -10.72 -8.79
N ILE A 50 -3.19 -10.63 -9.49
CA ILE A 50 -3.24 -10.33 -10.93
C ILE A 50 -2.57 -8.97 -11.22
N ASN A 51 -2.88 -7.94 -10.43
CA ASN A 51 -2.31 -6.60 -10.60
C ASN A 51 -0.81 -6.52 -10.23
N LYS A 52 -0.29 -7.44 -9.41
CA LYS A 52 1.15 -7.50 -9.10
C LYS A 52 1.94 -8.08 -10.27
N GLN A 53 1.41 -9.08 -10.97
CA GLN A 53 2.03 -9.61 -12.19
C GLN A 53 2.26 -8.49 -13.23
N SER A 54 1.28 -7.61 -13.41
CA SER A 54 1.37 -6.42 -14.29
C SER A 54 2.58 -5.52 -14.03
N LYS A 55 2.99 -5.40 -12.75
CA LYS A 55 4.05 -4.47 -12.33
C LYS A 55 5.45 -5.07 -12.32
N MET A 56 5.57 -6.40 -12.44
CA MET A 56 6.79 -7.11 -12.07
C MET A 56 7.70 -7.54 -13.23
N VAL A 57 7.44 -7.14 -14.49
CA VAL A 57 8.27 -7.68 -15.60
C VAL A 57 8.83 -6.63 -16.56
N PRO A 58 10.03 -6.08 -16.27
CA PRO A 58 10.89 -5.50 -17.29
C PRO A 58 11.35 -6.64 -18.23
N GLY A 59 10.84 -6.67 -19.47
CA GLY A 59 11.27 -7.64 -20.50
C GLY A 59 10.20 -8.59 -21.06
N GLN A 60 8.95 -8.55 -20.57
CA GLN A 60 7.81 -9.29 -21.17
C GLN A 60 6.88 -8.35 -21.96
N PHE A 61 7.42 -7.68 -22.98
CA PHE A 61 6.61 -6.87 -23.91
C PHE A 61 6.05 -7.71 -25.07
N SER A 62 5.86 -9.02 -24.89
CA SER A 62 5.18 -9.81 -25.92
C SER A 62 3.69 -9.46 -25.89
N ILE A 63 3.11 -9.25 -27.07
CA ILE A 63 1.68 -8.95 -27.22
C ILE A 63 0.82 -10.02 -26.52
N GLY A 64 1.24 -11.29 -26.55
CA GLY A 64 0.55 -12.37 -25.86
C GLY A 64 0.55 -12.26 -24.32
N ALA A 65 1.64 -11.80 -23.71
CA ALA A 65 1.71 -11.58 -22.27
C ALA A 65 0.82 -10.41 -21.85
N ILE A 66 0.89 -9.30 -22.58
CA ILE A 66 0.05 -8.10 -22.35
C ILE A 66 -1.43 -8.44 -22.56
N ALA A 67 -1.76 -9.21 -23.61
CA ALA A 67 -3.13 -9.64 -23.87
C ALA A 67 -3.68 -10.50 -22.73
N ARG A 68 -2.90 -11.48 -22.24
CA ARG A 68 -3.31 -12.34 -21.13
C ARG A 68 -3.53 -11.54 -19.84
N GLU A 69 -2.59 -10.68 -19.49
CA GLU A 69 -2.70 -9.81 -18.32
C GLU A 69 -3.94 -8.90 -18.40
N THR A 70 -4.17 -8.29 -19.56
CA THR A 70 -5.33 -7.42 -19.79
C THR A 70 -6.63 -8.21 -19.67
N VAL A 71 -6.70 -9.40 -20.26
CA VAL A 71 -7.88 -10.28 -20.18
C VAL A 71 -8.13 -10.73 -18.75
N ASP A 72 -7.09 -11.17 -18.04
CA ASP A 72 -7.20 -11.62 -16.64
C ASP A 72 -7.67 -10.48 -15.73
N ALA A 73 -7.16 -9.26 -15.93
CA ALA A 73 -7.61 -8.07 -15.21
C ALA A 73 -9.09 -7.71 -15.52
N LYS A 74 -9.52 -7.83 -16.78
CA LYS A 74 -10.92 -7.59 -17.19
C LYS A 74 -11.86 -8.63 -16.60
N LEU A 75 -11.48 -9.90 -16.65
CA LEU A 75 -12.27 -11.00 -16.07
C LEU A 75 -12.43 -10.84 -14.56
N ALA A 76 -11.35 -10.46 -13.87
CA ALA A 76 -11.39 -10.19 -12.44
C ALA A 76 -12.31 -9.00 -12.10
N ALA A 77 -12.28 -7.93 -12.90
CA ALA A 77 -13.19 -6.79 -12.76
C ALA A 77 -14.66 -7.19 -12.99
N GLU A 78 -14.94 -8.05 -13.97
CA GLU A 78 -16.29 -8.57 -14.21
C GLU A 78 -16.80 -9.38 -13.02
N HIS A 79 -15.97 -10.26 -12.47
CA HIS A 79 -16.31 -11.06 -11.29
C HIS A 79 -16.62 -10.19 -10.05
N LEU A 80 -15.83 -9.14 -9.83
CA LEU A 80 -16.10 -8.16 -8.78
C LEU A 80 -17.43 -7.43 -9.02
N TYR A 81 -17.73 -7.05 -10.26
CA TYR A 81 -19.00 -6.44 -10.60
C TYR A 81 -20.17 -7.40 -10.35
N GLN A 82 -20.08 -8.66 -10.77
CA GLN A 82 -21.12 -9.66 -10.51
C GLN A 82 -21.40 -9.81 -9.01
N VAL A 83 -20.35 -9.90 -8.20
CA VAL A 83 -20.48 -9.98 -6.73
C VAL A 83 -21.10 -8.69 -6.16
N SER A 84 -20.73 -7.52 -6.68
CA SER A 84 -21.33 -6.25 -6.24
C SER A 84 -22.84 -6.22 -6.45
N VAL A 85 -23.30 -6.70 -7.61
CA VAL A 85 -24.73 -6.76 -7.94
C VAL A 85 -25.44 -7.74 -7.01
N LEU A 86 -24.87 -8.92 -6.77
CA LEU A 86 -25.43 -9.92 -5.87
C LEU A 86 -25.56 -9.38 -4.44
N VAL A 87 -24.52 -8.72 -3.94
CA VAL A 87 -24.52 -8.09 -2.60
C VAL A 87 -25.58 -7.01 -2.50
N ASP A 88 -25.67 -6.13 -3.49
CA ASP A 88 -26.67 -5.06 -3.48
C ASP A 88 -28.11 -5.61 -3.64
N GLN A 89 -28.31 -6.67 -4.43
CA GLN A 89 -29.60 -7.33 -4.55
C GLN A 89 -30.05 -7.98 -3.24
N ARG A 90 -29.12 -8.54 -2.46
CA ARG A 90 -29.42 -9.23 -1.20
C ARG A 90 -29.61 -8.27 -0.03
N PHE A 91 -28.67 -7.33 0.13
CA PHE A 91 -28.56 -6.50 1.34
C PHE A 91 -29.06 -5.06 1.12
N GLY A 92 -29.51 -4.73 -0.09
CA GLY A 92 -30.02 -3.42 -0.46
C GLY A 92 -29.02 -2.61 -1.28
N HIS A 93 -29.55 -1.74 -2.14
CA HIS A 93 -28.76 -0.95 -3.08
C HIS A 93 -27.71 -0.08 -2.38
N GLY A 94 -26.48 -0.10 -2.89
CA GLY A 94 -25.38 0.70 -2.36
C GLY A 94 -24.67 0.09 -1.17
N THR A 95 -25.06 -1.10 -0.70
CA THR A 95 -24.35 -1.82 0.37
C THR A 95 -22.91 -2.09 -0.02
N TRP A 96 -22.69 -2.61 -1.23
CA TRP A 96 -21.35 -2.86 -1.76
C TRP A 96 -20.51 -1.59 -1.82
N LYS A 97 -21.09 -0.50 -2.32
CA LYS A 97 -20.42 0.80 -2.39
C LYS A 97 -20.07 1.33 -0.99
N GLY A 98 -20.96 1.15 -0.02
CA GLY A 98 -20.71 1.51 1.38
C GLY A 98 -19.53 0.76 1.98
N ILE A 99 -19.45 -0.55 1.76
CA ILE A 99 -18.32 -1.40 2.21
C ILE A 99 -17.00 -0.90 1.61
N LEU A 100 -16.98 -0.64 0.30
CA LEU A 100 -15.79 -0.13 -0.38
C LEU A 100 -15.37 1.26 0.12
N ALA A 101 -16.33 2.16 0.32
CA ALA A 101 -16.07 3.51 0.82
C ALA A 101 -15.47 3.49 2.23
N GLU A 102 -16.03 2.67 3.13
CA GLU A 102 -15.53 2.51 4.48
C GLU A 102 -14.13 1.87 4.50
N ARG A 103 -13.89 0.86 3.67
CA ARG A 103 -12.56 0.27 3.49
C ARG A 103 -11.54 1.30 3.02
N GLN A 104 -11.90 2.09 2.01
CA GLN A 104 -11.01 3.14 1.48
C GLN A 104 -10.72 4.21 2.53
N LYS A 105 -11.74 4.62 3.30
CA LYS A 105 -11.61 5.56 4.42
C LYS A 105 -10.63 5.02 5.47
N ARG A 106 -10.81 3.78 5.93
CA ARG A 106 -9.90 3.16 6.91
C ARG A 106 -8.47 3.08 6.40
N ILE A 107 -8.26 2.62 5.15
CA ILE A 107 -6.92 2.56 4.55
C ILE A 107 -6.29 3.95 4.49
N LYS A 108 -7.05 4.98 4.10
CA LYS A 108 -6.58 6.36 4.05
C LYS A 108 -6.20 6.84 5.45
N ASP A 109 -7.04 6.63 6.45
CA ASP A 109 -6.79 7.05 7.84
C ASP A 109 -5.55 6.38 8.43
N PHE A 110 -5.28 5.11 8.08
CA PHE A 110 -4.04 4.43 8.46
C PHE A 110 -2.82 5.04 7.76
N LYS A 111 -2.87 5.22 6.44
CA LYS A 111 -1.78 5.84 5.68
C LYS A 111 -1.47 7.27 6.12
N ASP A 112 -2.50 8.06 6.42
CA ASP A 112 -2.34 9.43 6.89
C ASP A 112 -1.71 9.48 8.29
N ARG A 113 -2.02 8.51 9.16
CA ARG A 113 -1.35 8.35 10.46
C ARG A 113 0.12 7.98 10.30
N GLU A 114 0.42 6.97 9.48
CA GLU A 114 1.80 6.56 9.19
C GLU A 114 2.62 7.71 8.57
N ALA A 115 2.03 8.46 7.63
CA ALA A 115 2.67 9.60 7.02
C ALA A 115 2.95 10.72 8.03
N LYS A 116 2.02 10.99 8.96
CA LYS A 116 2.21 11.97 10.04
C LYS A 116 3.32 11.52 11.00
N GLU A 117 3.36 10.26 11.39
CA GLU A 117 4.42 9.72 12.24
C GLU A 117 5.79 9.74 11.56
N ALA A 118 5.85 9.38 10.27
CA ALA A 118 7.07 9.46 9.49
C ALA A 118 7.58 10.90 9.38
N ARG A 119 6.68 11.87 9.17
CA ARG A 119 7.01 13.30 9.16
C ARG A 119 7.52 13.79 10.52
N ARG A 120 6.86 13.40 11.62
CA ARG A 120 7.31 13.73 13.00
C ARG A 120 8.70 13.17 13.28
N LYS A 121 8.94 11.91 12.97
CA LYS A 121 10.27 11.27 13.12
C LYS A 121 11.33 11.97 12.25
N ALA A 122 10.98 12.38 11.03
CA ALA A 122 11.89 13.12 10.16
C ALA A 122 12.19 14.53 10.68
N GLN A 123 11.21 15.23 11.27
CA GLN A 123 11.39 16.54 11.91
C GLN A 123 12.27 16.43 13.15
N ALA A 124 11.97 15.50 14.06
CA ALA A 124 12.79 15.26 15.25
C ALA A 124 14.26 14.95 14.90
N ARG A 125 14.50 14.15 13.85
CA ARG A 125 15.87 13.91 13.35
C ARG A 125 16.56 15.18 12.85
N LYS A 126 15.83 16.09 12.19
CA LYS A 126 16.38 17.38 11.72
C LYS A 126 16.70 18.30 12.89
N GLU A 127 15.81 18.38 13.88
CA GLU A 127 15.99 19.17 15.09
C GLU A 127 17.21 18.69 15.88
N MET A 128 17.33 17.37 16.14
CA MET A 128 18.52 16.79 16.77
C MET A 128 19.82 17.11 16.02
N TRP A 129 19.79 17.09 14.68
CA TRP A 129 20.97 17.43 13.88
C TRP A 129 21.32 18.92 13.93
N ASN A 130 20.33 19.80 13.93
CA ASN A 130 20.56 21.24 14.04
C ASN A 130 21.06 21.62 15.44
N ASP A 131 20.48 21.04 16.49
CA ASP A 131 20.90 21.26 17.87
C ASP A 131 22.33 20.76 18.10
N ALA A 132 22.66 19.56 17.59
CA ALA A 132 24.02 19.03 17.64
C ALA A 132 25.03 19.94 16.90
N LYS A 133 24.66 20.44 15.70
CA LYS A 133 25.50 21.40 14.96
C LYS A 133 25.68 22.70 15.73
N LEU A 134 24.63 23.24 16.34
CA LEU A 134 24.69 24.48 17.11
C LEU A 134 25.67 24.34 18.28
N ILE A 135 25.60 23.24 19.02
CA ILE A 135 26.53 22.95 20.13
C ILE A 135 27.97 22.85 19.61
N ILE A 136 28.20 22.12 18.51
CA ILE A 136 29.53 22.01 17.89
C ILE A 136 30.05 23.38 17.44
N TYR A 137 29.22 24.24 16.86
CA TYR A 137 29.63 25.58 16.44
C TYR A 137 29.97 26.49 17.63
N ILE A 138 29.18 26.44 18.71
CA ILE A 138 29.43 27.25 19.92
C ILE A 138 30.72 26.80 20.60
N VAL A 139 30.90 25.48 20.79
CA VAL A 139 32.10 24.92 21.44
C VAL A 139 33.33 25.06 20.55
N GLY A 140 33.22 24.75 19.25
CA GLY A 140 34.32 24.90 18.31
C GLY A 140 34.72 26.36 18.11
N GLY A 141 33.76 27.27 18.02
CA GLY A 141 33.99 28.71 17.89
C GLY A 141 34.67 29.31 19.11
N SER A 142 34.29 28.91 20.32
CA SER A 142 34.93 29.40 21.56
C SER A 142 36.37 28.93 21.68
N ILE A 143 36.67 27.68 21.31
CA ILE A 143 38.03 27.14 21.30
C ILE A 143 38.91 27.89 20.28
N VAL A 144 38.41 28.13 19.07
CA VAL A 144 39.17 28.87 18.03
C VAL A 144 39.44 30.31 18.47
N LEU A 145 38.47 30.98 19.10
CA LEU A 145 38.67 32.33 19.62
C LEU A 145 39.73 32.35 20.73
N VAL A 146 39.68 31.43 21.68
CA VAL A 146 40.66 31.36 22.77
C VAL A 146 42.07 31.09 22.25
N VAL A 147 42.22 30.11 21.34
CA VAL A 147 43.52 29.79 20.73
C VAL A 147 44.04 30.95 19.88
N GLY A 148 43.17 31.62 19.13
CA GLY A 148 43.55 32.78 18.32
C GLY A 148 44.03 33.96 19.16
N VAL A 149 43.34 34.25 20.27
CA VAL A 149 43.74 35.32 21.20
C VAL A 149 45.07 34.98 21.89
N LEU A 150 45.23 33.76 22.39
CA LEU A 150 46.48 33.33 23.02
C LEU A 150 47.66 33.37 22.05
N GLY A 151 47.47 32.89 20.82
CA GLY A 151 48.50 32.93 19.78
C GLY A 151 48.89 34.35 19.39
N TYR A 152 47.92 35.27 19.32
CA TYR A 152 48.18 36.69 19.05
C TYR A 152 48.99 37.35 20.17
N ILE A 153 48.64 37.09 21.44
CA ILE A 153 49.37 37.61 22.60
C ILE A 153 50.84 37.13 22.56
N THR A 154 51.06 35.83 22.35
CA THR A 154 52.44 35.27 22.29
C THR A 154 53.28 35.74 21.09
N PHE A 155 52.66 36.33 20.07
CA PHE A 155 53.36 36.84 18.89
C PHE A 155 53.67 38.34 19.00
N VAL A 156 52.91 39.08 19.82
CA VAL A 156 53.04 40.53 20.00
C VAL A 156 53.97 40.89 21.17
N ASP A 157 54.10 40.02 22.18
CA ASP A 157 55.11 40.09 23.25
C ASP A 157 56.48 39.52 22.79
#